data_AF-A0A0E3HA03-F1
#
_entry.id   AF-A0A0E3HA03-F1
#
_cell.length_a   1.000
_cell.length_b   1.000
_cell.length_c   1.000
_cell.angle_alpha   90.00
_cell.angle_beta   90.00
_cell.angle_gamma   90.00
#
_symmetry.space_group_name_H-M   'P 1'
#
loop_
_entity.id
_entity.type
_entity.pdbx_description
1 polymer ?
#
loop_
_entity_poly.entity_id
_entity_poly.type
_entity_poly.pdbx_seq_one_letter_code
_entity_poly.pdbx_strand_id
1 'polypeptide(L)'
;MTESTVEIAQKEFSVIRDLLLVPLKPDLKNEELPSHRKWRSGCIPAGLPDLVPVKPPSDREGLKEFCNLREGEEGEKLLVVTVENRGNATAPQSTTRVTFVDLSNFNISETSDKTTPEIPAGKSIELEFDMQRCSNSNCLFIITVNAKFEIDESDLTNNVAIGLCRVGPL
;
A
#
# COMPACT_ATOMS: atom_id res chain seq x y z
N MET A 1 4.88 -42.82 29.20
CA MET A 1 6.06 -42.54 28.37
C MET A 1 5.60 -41.55 27.32
N THR A 2 5.76 -40.26 27.60
CA THR A 2 5.22 -39.16 26.82
C THR A 2 6.41 -38.41 26.23
N GLU A 3 6.62 -38.60 24.93
CA GLU A 3 7.56 -37.80 24.15
C GLU A 3 7.11 -36.33 24.17
N SER A 4 8.09 -35.46 24.38
CA SER A 4 7.92 -34.02 24.48
C SER A 4 7.70 -33.42 23.08
N THR A 5 6.72 -32.53 22.96
CA THR A 5 6.39 -31.78 21.72
C THR A 5 7.55 -30.96 21.14
N VAL A 6 8.67 -30.83 21.87
CA VAL A 6 9.88 -30.14 21.40
C VAL A 6 10.67 -30.99 20.38
N GLU A 7 10.60 -32.32 20.44
CA GLU A 7 11.38 -33.19 19.52
C GLU A 7 10.80 -33.28 18.11
N ILE A 8 9.50 -32.98 17.93
CA ILE A 8 8.85 -33.03 16.61
C ILE A 8 9.28 -31.83 15.75
N ALA A 9 9.58 -30.68 16.34
CA ALA A 9 9.91 -29.46 15.61
C ALA A 9 11.34 -29.42 15.03
N GLN A 10 12.28 -30.22 15.56
CA GLN A 10 13.66 -30.23 15.05
C GLN A 10 13.88 -31.15 13.84
N LYS A 11 12.93 -32.04 13.52
CA LYS A 11 13.07 -33.01 12.44
C LYS A 11 12.67 -32.48 11.06
N GLU A 12 11.81 -31.45 11.02
CA GLU A 12 11.34 -30.83 9.78
C GLU A 12 12.35 -29.85 9.16
N PHE A 13 13.29 -29.32 9.95
CA PHE A 13 14.26 -28.32 9.47
C PHE A 13 15.46 -28.91 8.69
N SER A 14 15.68 -30.23 8.72
CA SER A 14 16.79 -30.84 7.97
C SER A 14 16.46 -31.13 6.50
N VAL A 15 15.18 -31.17 6.13
CA VAL A 15 14.75 -31.57 4.77
C VAL A 15 14.92 -30.44 3.75
N ILE A 16 14.93 -29.18 4.17
CA ILE A 16 14.98 -28.03 3.24
C ILE A 16 16.41 -27.70 2.78
N ARG A 17 17.45 -28.19 3.46
CA ARG A 17 18.83 -27.77 3.16
C ARG A 17 19.46 -28.49 1.96
N ASP A 18 18.89 -29.62 1.51
CA ASP A 18 19.48 -30.45 0.47
C ASP A 18 19.00 -30.13 -0.96
N LEU A 19 18.06 -29.20 -1.14
CA LEU A 19 17.59 -28.76 -2.46
C LEU A 19 18.36 -27.57 -3.05
N LEU A 20 19.38 -27.04 -2.34
CA LEU A 20 20.16 -25.87 -2.76
C LEU A 20 21.59 -26.17 -3.23
N LEU A 21 21.90 -27.43 -3.58
CA LEU A 21 23.18 -27.79 -4.19
C LEU A 21 22.99 -28.09 -5.68
N VAL A 22 22.72 -27.04 -6.46
CA VAL A 22 22.95 -27.07 -7.91
C VAL A 22 24.44 -26.81 -8.14
N PRO A 23 25.20 -27.75 -8.71
CA PRO A 23 26.58 -27.50 -9.06
C PRO A 23 26.65 -26.45 -10.18
N LEU A 24 27.30 -25.32 -9.90
CA LEU A 24 27.73 -24.37 -10.92
C LEU A 24 28.73 -25.10 -11.84
N LYS A 25 28.31 -25.41 -13.06
CA LYS A 25 29.23 -25.88 -14.11
C LYS A 25 30.24 -24.77 -14.41
N PRO A 26 31.55 -25.01 -14.26
CA PRO A 26 32.57 -24.10 -14.75
C PRO A 26 32.96 -24.54 -16.16
N ASP A 27 32.21 -24.14 -17.18
CA ASP A 27 32.68 -24.28 -18.56
C ASP A 27 31.96 -23.28 -19.48
N LEU A 28 32.32 -22.00 -19.34
CA LEU A 28 32.11 -21.00 -20.38
C LEU A 28 33.47 -20.73 -21.01
N LYS A 29 33.80 -21.57 -22.00
CA LYS A 29 34.88 -21.33 -22.92
C LYS A 29 34.62 -20.01 -23.64
N ASN A 30 35.69 -19.23 -23.79
CA ASN A 30 35.77 -17.99 -24.55
C ASN A 30 35.09 -18.14 -25.94
N GLU A 31 33.82 -17.78 -26.02
CA GLU A 31 33.20 -17.42 -27.30
C GLU A 31 33.53 -15.96 -27.57
N GLU A 32 34.33 -15.72 -28.61
CA GLU A 32 34.52 -14.39 -29.19
C GLU A 32 33.14 -13.77 -29.46
N LEU A 33 32.86 -12.67 -28.79
CA LEU A 33 31.62 -11.93 -28.95
C LEU A 33 31.50 -11.47 -30.42
N PRO A 34 30.38 -11.78 -31.11
CA PRO A 34 30.19 -11.32 -32.48
C PRO A 34 30.18 -9.80 -32.54
N SER A 35 31.17 -9.25 -33.23
CA SER A 35 31.20 -7.85 -33.63
C SER A 35 29.95 -7.53 -34.47
N HIS A 36 29.24 -6.46 -34.12
CA HIS A 36 27.97 -5.99 -34.70
C HIS A 36 26.66 -6.65 -34.20
N ARG A 37 26.29 -6.38 -32.94
CA ARG A 37 24.90 -6.03 -32.63
C ARG A 37 24.84 -4.62 -32.10
N LYS A 38 24.18 -3.75 -32.88
CA LYS A 38 23.70 -2.44 -32.41
C LYS A 38 23.04 -2.67 -31.05
N TRP A 39 23.55 -1.99 -30.03
CA TRP A 39 22.92 -1.87 -28.73
C TRP A 39 21.48 -1.40 -28.96
N ARG A 40 20.53 -2.33 -28.91
CA ARG A 40 19.16 -1.96 -28.54
C ARG A 40 19.33 -1.50 -27.11
N SER A 41 19.09 -0.20 -26.90
CA SER A 41 19.07 0.48 -25.62
C SER A 41 18.69 -0.53 -24.53
N GLY A 42 19.64 -0.82 -23.65
CA GLY A 42 19.38 -1.69 -22.51
C GLY A 42 18.11 -1.20 -21.85
N CYS A 43 17.20 -2.12 -21.53
CA CYS A 43 16.06 -1.79 -20.68
C CYS A 43 16.65 -1.12 -19.44
N ILE A 44 16.51 0.21 -19.33
CA ILE A 44 16.63 0.87 -18.04
C ILE A 44 15.64 0.10 -17.17
N PRO A 45 16.06 -0.51 -16.05
CA PRO A 45 15.10 -1.17 -15.17
C PRO A 45 14.03 -0.13 -14.89
N ALA A 46 12.81 -0.40 -15.35
CA ALA A 46 11.69 0.47 -15.05
C ALA A 46 11.68 0.62 -13.53
N GLY A 47 11.57 1.86 -13.03
CA GLY A 47 11.48 2.08 -11.60
C GLY A 47 10.33 1.26 -10.99
N LEU A 48 10.25 1.21 -9.68
CA LEU A 48 9.03 0.73 -9.02
C LEU A 48 8.12 1.94 -8.71
N PRO A 49 6.79 1.75 -8.72
CA PRO A 49 5.87 2.71 -8.13
C PRO A 49 6.06 2.79 -6.62
N ASP A 50 5.54 3.88 -6.03
CA ASP A 50 5.56 4.13 -4.57
C ASP A 50 4.29 4.90 -4.20
N LEU A 51 3.23 4.20 -3.79
CA LEU A 51 1.93 4.79 -3.53
C LEU A 51 1.78 5.18 -2.07
N VAL A 52 1.51 6.46 -1.84
CA VAL A 52 1.40 7.02 -0.49
C VAL A 52 0.11 7.82 -0.31
N PRO A 53 -0.53 7.73 0.87
CA PRO A 53 -1.53 8.71 1.27
C PRO A 53 -0.89 10.10 1.38
N VAL A 54 -1.57 11.13 0.89
CA VAL A 54 -1.13 12.53 1.01
C VAL A 54 -2.02 13.30 1.96
N LYS A 55 -1.38 14.02 2.89
CA LYS A 55 -2.07 14.90 3.82
C LYS A 55 -2.60 16.13 3.07
N PRO A 56 -3.86 16.54 3.26
CA PRO A 56 -4.39 17.75 2.64
C PRO A 56 -3.67 19.00 3.17
N PRO A 57 -3.71 20.13 2.43
CA PRO A 57 -3.21 21.41 2.91
C PRO A 57 -3.87 21.79 4.25
N SER A 58 -3.08 22.41 5.13
CA SER A 58 -3.41 22.62 6.56
C SER A 58 -4.25 23.87 6.82
N ASP A 59 -4.83 24.47 5.78
CA ASP A 59 -5.50 25.78 5.82
C ASP A 59 -6.89 25.73 6.46
N ARG A 60 -7.42 24.54 6.74
CA ARG A 60 -8.67 24.35 7.47
C ARG A 60 -8.39 24.14 8.96
N GLU A 61 -8.53 25.21 9.74
CA GLU A 61 -8.43 25.18 11.20
C GLU A 61 -9.25 24.01 11.78
N GLY A 62 -8.57 23.10 12.51
CA GLY A 62 -9.21 22.00 13.22
C GLY A 62 -9.17 20.62 12.55
N LEU A 63 -8.75 20.52 11.28
CA LEU A 63 -8.55 19.23 10.61
C LEU A 63 -7.16 18.68 10.98
N LYS A 64 -7.14 17.73 11.92
CA LYS A 64 -5.94 16.95 12.23
C LYS A 64 -5.79 15.84 11.19
N GLU A 65 -4.57 15.60 10.75
CA GLU A 65 -4.07 14.38 10.10
C GLU A 65 -5.03 13.72 9.08
N PHE A 66 -4.79 13.93 7.78
CA PHE A 66 -5.50 13.27 6.67
C PHE A 66 -7.02 13.47 6.56
N CYS A 67 -7.61 14.28 7.43
CA CYS A 67 -9.02 14.64 7.31
C CYS A 67 -9.23 15.70 6.21
N ASN A 68 -9.83 15.30 5.09
CA ASN A 68 -10.32 16.20 4.05
C ASN A 68 -11.77 15.87 3.76
N LEU A 69 -12.70 16.76 4.17
CA LEU A 69 -14.13 16.53 4.00
C LEU A 69 -14.67 17.33 2.81
N ARG A 70 -15.53 16.67 2.05
CA ARG A 70 -16.37 17.25 0.99
C ARG A 70 -17.83 16.89 1.26
N GLU A 71 -18.74 17.77 0.88
CA GLU A 71 -20.18 17.50 0.89
C GLU A 71 -20.56 16.84 -0.44
N GLY A 72 -21.26 15.71 -0.36
CA GLY A 72 -21.80 15.00 -1.52
C GLY A 72 -23.06 15.67 -2.06
N GLU A 73 -23.65 15.08 -3.10
CA GLU A 73 -24.81 15.67 -3.79
C GLU A 73 -26.09 15.67 -2.93
N GLU A 74 -26.21 14.74 -1.97
CA GLU A 74 -27.35 14.59 -1.08
C GLU A 74 -27.10 15.17 0.33
N GLY A 75 -26.00 15.92 0.50
CA GLY A 75 -25.60 16.52 1.79
C GLY A 75 -24.84 15.56 2.72
N GLU A 76 -24.47 14.37 2.23
CA GLU A 76 -23.62 13.43 2.94
C GLU A 76 -22.18 13.93 3.07
N LYS A 77 -21.48 13.54 4.13
CA LYS A 77 -20.06 13.88 4.32
C LYS A 77 -19.20 12.80 3.69
N LEU A 78 -18.34 13.20 2.76
CA LEU A 78 -17.38 12.34 2.09
C LEU A 78 -15.96 12.63 2.59
N LEU A 79 -15.23 11.58 2.96
CA LEU A 79 -13.79 11.64 3.21
C LEU A 79 -13.05 11.56 1.88
N VAL A 80 -12.31 12.60 1.54
CA VAL A 80 -11.46 12.66 0.35
C VAL A 80 -10.06 12.21 0.72
N VAL A 81 -9.63 11.06 0.21
CA VAL A 81 -8.27 10.54 0.36
C VAL A 81 -7.48 10.85 -0.91
N THR A 82 -6.38 11.59 -0.79
CA THR A 82 -5.44 11.79 -1.89
C THR A 82 -4.38 10.71 -1.86
N VAL A 83 -4.17 10.02 -2.98
CA VAL A 83 -3.10 9.02 -3.17
C VAL A 83 -2.13 9.56 -4.20
N GLU A 84 -0.84 9.55 -3.90
CA GLU A 84 0.23 9.99 -4.80
C GLU A 84 1.15 8.82 -5.13
N ASN A 85 1.59 8.74 -6.38
CA ASN A 85 2.68 7.87 -6.78
C ASN A 85 4.00 8.65 -6.77
N ARG A 86 4.83 8.44 -5.74
CA ARG A 86 6.16 9.04 -5.59
C ARG A 86 7.28 8.24 -6.25
N GLY A 87 6.93 7.09 -6.83
CA GLY A 87 7.88 6.18 -7.46
C GLY A 87 8.33 6.69 -8.82
N ASN A 88 9.23 5.92 -9.44
CA ASN A 88 9.79 6.24 -10.75
C ASN A 88 9.12 5.47 -11.91
N ALA A 89 8.04 4.74 -11.63
CA ALA A 89 7.21 4.09 -12.63
C ALA A 89 5.73 4.29 -12.37
N THR A 90 4.93 4.10 -13.42
CA THR A 90 3.47 4.09 -13.31
C THR A 90 3.00 2.97 -12.38
N ALA A 91 2.14 3.32 -11.44
CA ALA A 91 1.45 2.35 -10.59
C ALA A 91 0.21 1.85 -11.33
N PRO A 92 0.07 0.54 -11.59
CA PRO A 92 -1.16 -0.01 -12.16
C PRO A 92 -2.35 0.15 -11.21
N GLN A 93 -3.53 -0.26 -11.64
CA GLN A 93 -4.72 -0.28 -10.79
C GLN A 93 -4.52 -1.12 -9.52
N SER A 94 -5.00 -0.63 -8.38
CA SER A 94 -4.98 -1.33 -7.09
C SER A 94 -6.18 -0.97 -6.20
N THR A 95 -6.15 -1.38 -4.94
CA THR A 95 -7.19 -1.10 -3.93
C THR A 95 -6.66 -0.16 -2.85
N THR A 96 -7.37 0.93 -2.58
CA THR A 96 -7.19 1.74 -1.36
C THR A 96 -8.33 1.43 -0.39
N ARG A 97 -7.97 1.14 0.86
CA ARG A 97 -8.91 0.83 1.95
C ARG A 97 -8.92 1.95 2.98
N VAL A 98 -10.10 2.34 3.43
CA VAL A 98 -10.29 3.12 4.65
C VAL A 98 -10.95 2.25 5.70
N THR A 99 -10.36 2.19 6.88
CA THR A 99 -10.90 1.45 8.04
C THR A 99 -11.27 2.46 9.12
N PHE A 100 -12.55 2.55 9.44
CA PHE A 100 -13.06 3.39 10.51
C PHE A 100 -12.96 2.66 11.85
N VAL A 101 -12.54 3.39 12.88
CA VAL A 101 -12.34 2.89 14.23
C VAL A 101 -13.28 3.61 15.19
N ASP A 102 -14.07 2.84 15.94
CA ASP A 102 -14.91 3.37 17.00
C ASP A 102 -14.05 3.67 18.22
N LEU A 103 -13.91 4.96 18.55
CA LEU A 103 -13.10 5.44 19.66
C LEU A 103 -13.68 5.06 21.04
N SER A 104 -14.95 4.68 21.13
CA SER A 104 -15.57 4.32 22.42
C SER A 104 -15.10 2.95 22.94
N ASN A 105 -14.75 2.05 22.02
CA ASN A 105 -14.39 0.66 22.32
C ASN A 105 -13.11 0.18 21.60
N PHE A 106 -12.49 1.05 20.79
CA PHE A 106 -11.32 0.75 19.95
C PHE A 106 -11.51 -0.43 18.98
N ASN A 107 -12.76 -0.73 18.60
CA ASN A 107 -13.06 -1.76 17.62
C ASN A 107 -13.10 -1.17 16.20
N ILE A 108 -12.83 -2.03 15.22
CA ILE A 108 -13.07 -1.72 13.81
C ILE A 108 -14.59 -1.62 13.63
N SER A 109 -15.08 -0.45 13.19
CA SER A 109 -16.50 -0.27 12.92
C SER A 109 -16.85 -0.72 11.51
N GLU A 110 -16.02 -0.34 10.53
CA GLU A 110 -16.27 -0.58 9.11
C GLU A 110 -15.00 -0.45 8.29
N THR A 111 -14.94 -1.18 7.18
CA THR A 111 -13.92 -1.04 6.15
C THR A 111 -14.59 -0.71 4.83
N SER A 112 -14.07 0.27 4.10
CA SER A 112 -14.50 0.64 2.76
C SER A 112 -13.33 0.53 1.79
N ASP A 113 -13.51 -0.22 0.72
CA ASP A 113 -12.52 -0.40 -0.35
C ASP A 113 -12.93 0.41 -1.57
N LYS A 114 -11.96 1.11 -2.16
CA LYS A 114 -12.11 1.70 -3.49
C LYS A 114 -10.99 1.28 -4.42
N THR A 115 -11.36 1.09 -5.68
CA THR A 115 -10.41 0.95 -6.77
C THR A 115 -9.62 2.24 -6.90
N THR A 116 -8.30 2.12 -6.82
CA THR A 116 -7.32 3.15 -7.15
C THR A 116 -6.98 2.95 -8.63
N PRO A 117 -7.37 3.87 -9.53
CA PRO A 117 -6.99 3.81 -10.94
C PRO A 117 -5.46 3.83 -11.13
N GLU A 118 -5.00 3.59 -12.35
CA GLU A 118 -3.60 3.75 -12.70
C GLU A 118 -3.12 5.18 -12.37
N ILE A 119 -1.95 5.30 -11.71
CA ILE A 119 -1.35 6.59 -11.33
C ILE A 119 0.04 6.69 -11.96
N PRO A 120 0.25 7.57 -12.95
CA PRO A 120 1.58 7.85 -13.48
C PRO A 120 2.55 8.35 -12.40
N ALA A 121 3.85 8.14 -12.58
CA ALA A 121 4.88 8.63 -11.67
C ALA A 121 4.76 10.15 -11.44
N GLY A 122 4.83 10.58 -10.18
CA GLY A 122 4.71 11.97 -9.75
C GLY A 122 3.30 12.57 -9.88
N LYS A 123 2.26 11.73 -10.03
CA LYS A 123 0.85 12.16 -10.09
C LYS A 123 0.08 11.71 -8.84
N SER A 124 -1.08 12.34 -8.65
CA SER A 124 -1.99 12.04 -7.54
C SER A 124 -3.42 11.89 -8.04
N ILE A 125 -4.24 11.18 -7.27
CA ILE A 125 -5.68 11.04 -7.49
C ILE A 125 -6.42 11.23 -6.16
N GLU A 126 -7.67 11.67 -6.23
CA GLU A 126 -8.58 11.74 -5.09
C GLU A 126 -9.57 10.58 -5.14
N LEU A 127 -9.78 9.93 -3.99
CA LEU A 127 -10.77 8.88 -3.78
C LEU A 127 -11.73 9.32 -2.68
N GLU A 128 -13.03 9.23 -2.95
CA GLU A 128 -14.06 9.68 -2.01
C GLU A 128 -14.67 8.49 -1.26
N PHE A 129 -14.69 8.52 0.07
CA PHE A 129 -15.25 7.47 0.91
C PHE A 129 -16.43 8.01 1.73
N ASP A 130 -17.48 7.23 1.84
CA ASP A 130 -18.64 7.59 2.65
C ASP A 130 -18.27 7.59 4.15
N MET A 131 -18.68 8.64 4.89
CA MET A 131 -18.51 8.76 6.34
C MET A 131 -19.80 8.54 7.14
N GLN A 132 -20.83 7.88 6.57
CA GLN A 132 -22.13 7.67 7.22
C GLN A 132 -22.06 7.21 8.67
N ARG A 133 -21.10 6.34 9.04
CA ARG A 133 -20.93 5.81 10.40
C ARG A 133 -20.13 6.70 11.34
N CYS A 134 -19.71 7.85 10.85
CA CYS A 134 -18.84 8.78 11.52
C CYS A 134 -19.62 10.01 12.03
N SER A 135 -20.77 9.76 12.66
CA SER A 135 -21.76 10.79 13.00
C SER A 135 -21.48 11.49 14.34
N ASN A 136 -20.58 10.95 15.19
CA ASN A 136 -20.38 11.41 16.57
C ASN A 136 -18.98 12.00 16.82
N SER A 137 -18.86 13.33 16.76
CA SER A 137 -17.82 14.23 17.29
C SER A 137 -16.32 13.99 17.00
N ASN A 138 -15.84 12.76 16.78
CA ASN A 138 -14.46 12.45 16.36
C ASN A 138 -14.43 11.12 15.60
N CYS A 139 -13.68 11.08 14.51
CA CYS A 139 -13.68 10.02 13.52
C CYS A 139 -12.27 9.58 13.23
N LEU A 140 -11.83 8.53 13.92
CA LEU A 140 -10.53 7.91 13.69
C LEU A 140 -10.65 6.94 12.51
N PHE A 141 -9.72 7.02 11.59
CA PHE A 141 -9.65 6.12 10.45
C PHE A 141 -8.20 5.80 10.08
N ILE A 142 -8.03 4.66 9.43
CA ILE A 142 -6.75 4.18 8.89
C ILE A 142 -6.91 4.09 7.38
N ILE A 143 -6.00 4.72 6.65
CA ILE A 143 -5.87 4.61 5.20
C ILE A 143 -4.80 3.56 4.94
N THR A 144 -5.11 2.60 4.07
CA THR A 144 -4.14 1.63 3.54
C THR A 144 -4.21 1.68 2.02
N VAL A 145 -3.16 2.17 1.38
CA VAL A 145 -3.02 2.15 -0.08
C VAL A 145 -2.42 0.80 -0.50
N ASN A 146 -2.81 0.32 -1.69
CA ASN A 146 -2.48 -1.03 -2.16
C ASN A 146 -2.83 -2.10 -1.11
N ALA A 147 -4.03 -1.98 -0.51
CA ALA A 147 -4.46 -2.76 0.66
C ALA A 147 -4.52 -4.28 0.45
N LYS A 148 -4.43 -4.74 -0.80
CA LYS A 148 -4.43 -6.16 -1.19
C LYS A 148 -3.08 -6.64 -1.72
N PHE A 149 -2.03 -5.81 -1.65
CA PHE A 149 -0.68 -6.12 -2.15
C PHE A 149 -0.70 -6.53 -3.64
N GLU A 150 -1.44 -5.77 -4.45
CA GLU A 150 -1.64 -6.00 -5.89
C GLU A 150 -0.44 -5.49 -6.72
N ILE A 151 0.31 -4.54 -6.17
CA ILE A 151 1.47 -3.90 -6.80
C ILE A 151 2.73 -4.21 -5.99
N ASP A 152 3.84 -4.50 -6.67
CA ASP A 152 5.18 -4.49 -6.10
C ASP A 152 5.71 -3.05 -6.11
N GLU A 153 5.97 -2.50 -4.92
CA GLU A 153 6.31 -1.09 -4.71
C GLU A 153 7.73 -0.97 -4.15
N SER A 154 8.37 0.19 -4.37
CA SER A 154 9.72 0.41 -3.82
C SER A 154 9.76 0.49 -2.30
N ASP A 155 8.66 0.90 -1.67
CA ASP A 155 8.48 0.97 -0.23
C ASP A 155 7.02 0.65 0.09
N LEU A 156 6.78 -0.36 0.92
CA LEU A 156 5.42 -0.72 1.38
C LEU A 156 5.13 -0.15 2.78
N THR A 157 6.13 0.45 3.43
CA THR A 157 6.03 0.92 4.82
C THR A 157 5.34 2.28 4.93
N ASN A 158 5.19 2.99 3.81
CA ASN A 158 4.56 4.30 3.70
C ASN A 158 3.11 4.24 3.16
N ASN A 159 2.59 3.04 2.88
CA ASN A 159 1.22 2.81 2.38
C ASN A 159 0.14 3.04 3.45
N VAL A 160 0.52 3.22 4.71
CA VAL A 160 -0.42 3.32 5.84
C VAL A 160 -0.36 4.71 6.46
N ALA A 161 -1.52 5.33 6.62
CA ALA A 161 -1.68 6.57 7.34
C ALA A 161 -2.85 6.49 8.32
N ILE A 162 -2.76 7.22 9.43
CA ILE A 162 -3.84 7.36 10.40
C ILE A 162 -4.38 8.79 10.27
N GLY A 163 -5.70 8.93 10.29
CA GLY A 163 -6.35 10.22 10.25
C GLY A 163 -7.48 10.37 11.26
N LEU A 164 -7.78 11.63 11.57
CA LEU A 164 -8.80 11.98 12.57
C LEU A 164 -9.64 13.16 12.12
N CYS A 165 -10.91 12.91 11.81
CA CYS A 165 -11.87 13.96 11.48
C CYS A 165 -12.65 14.41 12.72
N ARG A 166 -12.82 15.73 12.89
CA ARG A 166 -13.78 16.29 13.86
C ARG A 166 -15.08 16.58 13.13
N VAL A 167 -16.08 15.75 13.36
CA VAL A 167 -17.42 15.93 12.79
C VAL A 167 -18.26 16.66 13.83
N GLY A 168 -18.07 17.98 13.93
CA GLY A 168 -18.93 18.88 14.72
C GLY A 168 -19.94 19.62 13.85
N PRO A 169 -20.95 20.30 14.43
CA PRO A 169 -21.66 21.36 13.72
C PRO A 169 -20.63 22.44 13.33
N LEU A 170 -20.62 22.80 12.05
CA LEU A 170 -19.84 23.93 11.54
C LEU A 170 -20.35 25.24 12.15
#